data_AF-A0AAW7TEK0-F1
#
_entry.id   AF-A0AAW7TEK0-F1
#
_cell.length_a   1.000
_cell.length_b   1.000
_cell.length_c   1.000
_cell.angle_alpha   90.00
_cell.angle_beta   90.00
_cell.angle_gamma   90.00
#
_symmetry.space_group_name_H-M   'P 1'
#
loop_
_entity.id
_entity.type
_entity.pdbx_description
1 polymer ?
#
loop_
_entity_poly.entity_id
_entity_poly.type
_entity_poly.pdbx_seq_one_letter_code
_entity_poly.pdbx_strand_id
1 'polypeptide(L)'
;MIVEMKNVSLIREGCVILDRLHWKVQENEQWVILGLNGSGKTSLLNILLGYEYPSKGEVSVLGHRLGKTKIIASGQKEKILTDDYLSETFQIDVHVRWEHNRPWVSIKNSPTLQRIGK
;
A
#
# COMPACT_ATOMS: atom_id res chain seq x y z
N MET A 1 -8.55 1.69 -14.91
CA MET A 1 -9.23 0.88 -13.85
C MET A 1 -8.46 1.04 -12.55
N ILE A 2 -9.12 1.52 -11.49
CA ILE A 2 -8.49 1.94 -10.23
C ILE A 2 -8.45 0.80 -9.20
N VAL A 3 -9.54 0.03 -9.07
CA VAL A 3 -9.59 -1.14 -8.18
C VAL A 3 -10.24 -2.30 -8.92
N GLU A 4 -9.67 -3.50 -8.79
CA GLU A 4 -10.33 -4.76 -9.17
C GLU A 4 -10.12 -5.80 -8.06
N MET A 5 -11.22 -6.34 -7.55
CA MET A 5 -11.27 -7.38 -6.53
C MET A 5 -12.01 -8.59 -7.08
N LYS A 6 -11.38 -9.76 -7.04
CA LYS A 6 -11.94 -11.03 -7.52
C LYS A 6 -11.95 -12.05 -6.39
N ASN A 7 -13.14 -12.42 -5.93
CA ASN A 7 -13.37 -13.45 -4.91
C ASN A 7 -12.54 -13.22 -3.64
N VAL A 8 -12.51 -11.97 -3.17
CA VAL A 8 -11.62 -11.56 -2.09
C VAL A 8 -12.23 -11.90 -0.74
N SER A 9 -11.50 -12.67 0.07
CA SER A 9 -11.85 -12.90 1.47
C SER A 9 -10.70 -12.51 2.38
N LEU A 10 -11.05 -12.01 3.56
CA LEU A 10 -10.11 -11.78 4.65
C LEU A 10 -10.52 -12.61 5.85
N ILE A 11 -9.60 -13.43 6.34
CA ILE A 11 -9.77 -14.32 7.48
C ILE A 11 -8.69 -13.95 8.51
N ARG A 12 -9.13 -13.63 9.73
CA ARG A 12 -8.23 -13.33 10.86
C ARG A 12 -8.58 -14.27 12.00
N GLU A 13 -7.57 -15.01 12.48
CA GLU A 13 -7.73 -15.94 13.61
C GLU A 13 -8.92 -16.92 13.43
N GLY A 14 -9.14 -17.38 12.18
CA GLY A 14 -10.25 -18.27 11.83
C GLY A 14 -11.60 -17.58 11.62
N CYS A 15 -11.74 -16.30 11.94
CA CYS A 15 -12.96 -15.53 11.70
C CYS A 15 -12.95 -14.88 10.30
N VAL A 16 -14.04 -15.02 9.56
CA VAL A 16 -14.22 -14.39 8.25
C VAL A 16 -14.68 -12.94 8.43
N ILE A 17 -13.82 -11.99 8.07
CA ILE A 17 -14.10 -10.55 8.16
C ILE A 17 -14.72 -10.03 6.85
N LEU A 18 -14.16 -10.47 5.72
CA LEU A 18 -14.68 -10.19 4.38
C LEU A 18 -14.87 -11.52 3.67
N ASP A 19 -16.01 -11.70 2.98
CA ASP A 19 -16.35 -12.95 2.34
C ASP A 19 -16.66 -12.78 0.85
N ARG A 20 -15.82 -13.36 -0.02
CA ARG A 20 -16.01 -13.47 -1.48
C ARG A 20 -16.42 -12.16 -2.15
N LEU A 21 -15.72 -11.07 -1.83
CA LEU A 21 -16.00 -9.75 -2.37
C LEU A 21 -15.55 -9.64 -3.84
N HIS A 22 -16.46 -9.15 -4.68
CA HIS A 22 -16.21 -8.79 -6.07
C HIS A 22 -16.50 -7.31 -6.26
N TRP A 23 -15.50 -6.55 -6.70
CA TRP A 23 -15.66 -5.11 -6.88
C TRP A 23 -14.75 -4.61 -7.98
N LYS A 24 -15.26 -3.71 -8.82
CA LYS A 24 -14.51 -3.01 -9.85
C LYS A 24 -14.80 -1.53 -9.71
N VAL A 25 -13.74 -0.73 -9.64
CA VAL A 25 -13.81 0.73 -9.62
C VAL A 25 -13.07 1.27 -10.83
N GLN A 26 -13.77 2.05 -11.65
CA GLN A 26 -13.21 2.72 -12.81
C GLN A 26 -12.64 4.10 -12.45
N GLU A 27 -11.87 4.66 -13.38
CA GLU A 27 -11.46 6.06 -13.28
C GLU A 27 -12.69 6.96 -13.26
N ASN A 28 -12.63 8.03 -12.46
CA ASN A 28 -13.70 9.03 -12.27
C ASN A 28 -14.96 8.53 -11.56
N GLU A 29 -14.98 7.32 -11.00
CA GLU A 29 -16.07 6.87 -10.14
C GLU A 29 -15.87 7.32 -8.69
N GLN A 30 -16.96 7.71 -8.03
CA GLN A 30 -16.99 8.04 -6.61
C GLN A 30 -17.79 6.99 -5.85
N TRP A 31 -17.18 6.39 -4.84
CA TRP A 31 -17.77 5.31 -4.07
C TRP A 31 -17.83 5.66 -2.59
N VAL A 32 -18.91 5.24 -1.93
CA VAL A 32 -19.06 5.32 -0.48
C VAL A 32 -19.15 3.90 0.07
N ILE A 33 -18.32 3.59 1.05
CA ILE A 33 -18.34 2.30 1.75
C ILE A 33 -19.16 2.46 3.03
N LEU A 34 -20.33 1.83 3.06
CA LEU A 34 -21.27 1.89 4.18
C LEU A 34 -21.35 0.56 4.92
N GLY A 35 -21.80 0.59 6.17
CA GLY A 35 -22.00 -0.60 7.00
C GLY A 35 -21.91 -0.29 8.49
N LEU A 36 -22.38 -1.22 9.32
CA LEU A 36 -22.31 -1.12 10.78
C LEU A 36 -20.87 -1.19 11.30
N ASN A 37 -20.67 -0.82 12.57
CA ASN A 37 -19.38 -1.05 13.22
C ASN A 37 -19.05 -2.54 13.23
N GLY A 38 -17.81 -2.89 12.91
CA GLY A 38 -17.38 -4.29 12.78
C GLY A 38 -17.71 -4.96 11.43
N SER A 39 -18.39 -4.29 10.49
CA SER A 39 -18.75 -4.89 9.18
C SER A 39 -17.57 -5.08 8.21
N GLY A 40 -16.32 -4.87 8.66
CA GLY A 40 -15.13 -5.05 7.82
C GLY A 40 -14.71 -3.84 6.96
N LYS A 41 -15.32 -2.65 7.10
CA LYS A 41 -14.97 -1.46 6.29
C LYS A 41 -13.49 -1.08 6.39
N THR A 42 -12.95 -0.99 7.61
CA THR A 42 -11.54 -0.67 7.84
C THR A 42 -10.63 -1.76 7.26
N SER A 43 -11.03 -3.03 7.36
CA SER A 43 -10.28 -4.14 6.75
C SER A 43 -10.27 -4.08 5.23
N LEU A 44 -11.39 -3.72 4.60
CA LEU A 44 -11.46 -3.48 3.16
C LEU A 44 -10.51 -2.35 2.76
N LEU A 45 -10.52 -1.22 3.48
CA LEU A 45 -9.59 -0.11 3.22
C LEU A 45 -8.13 -0.51 3.41
N ASN A 46 -7.80 -1.28 4.45
CA ASN A 46 -6.43 -1.76 4.68
C ASN A 46 -5.93 -2.64 3.52
N ILE A 47 -6.82 -3.45 2.92
CA ILE A 47 -6.49 -4.22 1.73
C ILE A 47 -6.23 -3.31 0.53
N LEU A 48 -7.09 -2.32 0.28
CA LEU A 48 -6.90 -1.38 -0.85
C LEU A 48 -5.64 -0.53 -0.71
N LEU A 49 -5.28 -0.16 0.53
CA LEU A 49 -4.07 0.59 0.84
C LEU A 49 -2.81 -0.28 0.88
N GLY A 50 -2.94 -1.60 0.76
CA GLY A 50 -1.82 -2.54 0.81
C GLY A 50 -1.23 -2.77 2.21
N TYR A 51 -1.90 -2.30 3.28
CA TYR A 51 -1.50 -2.58 4.66
C TYR A 51 -1.81 -4.01 5.10
N GLU A 52 -2.78 -4.64 4.44
CA GLU A 52 -3.15 -6.04 4.70
C GLU A 52 -3.34 -6.76 3.36
N TYR A 53 -2.95 -8.03 3.31
CA TYR A 53 -3.14 -8.86 2.12
C TYR A 53 -4.42 -9.70 2.27
N PRO A 54 -5.18 -9.91 1.18
CA PRO A 54 -6.34 -10.78 1.23
C PRO A 54 -5.90 -12.22 1.55
N SER A 55 -6.66 -12.92 2.38
CA SER A 55 -6.40 -14.34 2.67
C SER A 55 -6.72 -15.24 1.48
N LYS A 56 -7.68 -14.82 0.65
CA LYS A 56 -8.07 -15.50 -0.59
C LYS A 56 -8.44 -14.47 -1.66
N GLY A 57 -8.33 -14.88 -2.92
CA GLY A 57 -8.71 -14.05 -4.06
C GLY A 57 -7.59 -13.14 -4.55
N GLU A 58 -7.96 -12.20 -5.42
CA GLU A 58 -7.01 -11.31 -6.09
C GLU A 58 -7.47 -9.86 -5.97
N VAL A 59 -6.52 -8.97 -5.67
CA VAL A 59 -6.74 -7.53 -5.59
C VAL A 59 -5.73 -6.83 -6.49
N SER A 60 -6.22 -5.94 -7.35
CA SER A 60 -5.42 -5.04 -8.16
C SER A 60 -5.81 -3.59 -7.85
N VAL A 61 -4.81 -2.74 -7.62
CA VAL A 61 -4.98 -1.31 -7.33
C VAL A 61 -4.10 -0.53 -8.30
N LEU A 62 -4.67 0.49 -8.95
CA LEU A 62 -4.02 1.29 -9.99
C LEU A 62 -3.39 0.44 -11.11
N GLY A 63 -4.06 -0.66 -11.50
CA GLY A 63 -3.56 -1.58 -12.53
C GLY A 63 -2.47 -2.56 -12.03
N HIS A 64 -2.03 -2.48 -10.77
CA HIS A 64 -1.02 -3.36 -10.20
C HIS A 64 -1.63 -4.36 -9.23
N ARG A 65 -1.29 -5.66 -9.39
CA ARG A 65 -1.78 -6.73 -8.51
C ARG A 65 -1.02 -6.76 -7.19
N LEU A 66 -1.75 -6.68 -6.07
CA LEU A 66 -1.19 -6.86 -4.74
C LEU A 66 -0.66 -8.28 -4.56
N GLY A 67 0.51 -8.40 -3.92
CA GLY A 67 1.14 -9.69 -3.60
C GLY A 67 1.83 -10.39 -4.78
N LYS A 68 1.68 -9.86 -6.00
CA LYS A 68 2.48 -10.21 -7.18
C LYS A 68 3.35 -9.03 -7.62
N THR A 69 3.86 -8.25 -6.66
CA THR A 69 4.84 -7.21 -6.97
C THR A 69 6.22 -7.86 -7.08
N LYS A 70 7.02 -7.39 -8.03
CA LYS A 70 8.41 -7.83 -8.17
C LYS A 70 9.16 -7.43 -6.91
N ILE A 71 9.91 -8.35 -6.30
CA ILE A 71 10.97 -7.97 -5.37
C ILE A 71 11.97 -7.18 -6.20
N ILE A 72 11.93 -5.87 -6.07
CA ILE A 72 12.79 -4.95 -6.84
C ILE A 72 14.25 -5.11 -6.39
N ALA A 73 14.47 -5.33 -5.09
CA ALA A 73 15.77 -5.65 -4.51
C ALA A 73 15.64 -6.58 -3.30
N SER A 74 16.66 -7.43 -3.12
CA SER A 74 16.86 -8.25 -1.94
C SER A 74 18.34 -8.28 -1.60
N GLY A 75 18.70 -8.12 -0.33
CA GLY A 75 20.08 -8.07 0.12
C GLY A 75 20.22 -7.35 1.46
N GLN A 76 21.46 -7.02 1.83
CA GLN A 76 21.72 -6.17 3.01
C GLN A 76 20.98 -4.84 2.85
N LYS A 77 20.19 -4.46 3.87
CA LYS A 77 19.24 -3.34 3.78
C LYS A 77 19.96 -2.03 3.42
N GLU A 78 21.16 -1.84 3.93
CA GLU A 78 22.05 -0.70 3.71
C GLU A 78 22.50 -0.59 2.25
N LYS A 79 22.56 -1.71 1.53
CA LYS A 79 22.92 -1.75 0.11
C LYS A 79 21.74 -1.55 -0.83
N ILE A 80 20.52 -1.82 -0.36
CA ILE A 80 19.30 -1.75 -1.19
C ILE A 80 18.44 -0.51 -0.91
N LEU A 81 18.51 0.05 0.30
CA LEU A 81 17.78 1.26 0.69
C LEU A 81 18.73 2.47 0.62
N THR A 82 19.16 2.81 -0.59
CA THR A 82 19.97 4.00 -0.87
C THR A 82 19.11 5.08 -1.51
N ASP A 83 19.54 6.34 -1.40
CA ASP A 83 18.91 7.50 -2.05
C ASP A 83 18.68 7.23 -3.54
N ASP A 84 19.72 6.83 -4.27
CA ASP A 84 19.66 6.61 -5.72
C ASP A 84 18.68 5.50 -6.09
N TYR A 85 18.78 4.34 -5.42
CA TYR A 85 17.98 3.17 -5.77
C TYR A 85 16.48 3.40 -5.51
N LEU A 86 16.14 4.00 -4.37
CA LEU A 86 14.75 4.32 -4.06
C LEU A 86 14.24 5.47 -4.93
N SER A 87 15.07 6.47 -5.22
CA SER A 87 14.65 7.59 -6.07
C SER A 87 14.37 7.14 -7.50
N GLU A 88 15.20 6.27 -8.05
CA GLU A 88 14.97 5.67 -9.37
C GLU A 88 13.73 4.77 -9.37
N THR A 89 13.61 3.89 -8.36
CA THR A 89 12.48 2.96 -8.23
C THR A 89 11.13 3.66 -8.18
N PHE A 90 11.02 4.69 -7.35
CA PHE A 90 9.76 5.38 -7.09
C PHE A 90 9.58 6.63 -7.95
N GLN A 91 10.59 7.01 -8.75
CA GLN A 91 10.61 8.24 -9.55
C GLN A 91 10.34 9.51 -8.73
N ILE A 92 10.85 9.54 -7.50
CA ILE A 92 10.68 10.63 -6.52
C ILE A 92 12.03 10.92 -5.87
N ASP A 93 12.40 12.18 -5.62
CA ASP A 93 13.65 12.52 -4.92
C ASP A 93 13.54 12.19 -3.42
N VAL A 94 14.13 11.04 -3.06
CA VAL A 94 14.13 10.46 -1.72
C VAL A 94 15.51 10.64 -1.08
N HIS A 95 15.51 10.96 0.21
CA HIS A 95 16.70 10.93 1.05
C HIS A 95 16.61 9.78 2.07
N VAL A 96 17.67 8.98 2.20
CA VAL A 96 17.75 7.92 3.21
C VAL A 96 18.82 8.25 4.25
N ARG A 97 18.42 8.35 5.50
CA ARG A 97 19.31 8.49 6.65
C ARG A 97 19.28 7.23 7.51
N TRP A 98 20.44 6.73 7.90
CA TRP A 98 20.55 5.56 8.78
C TRP A 98 20.82 5.98 10.22
N GLU A 99 20.04 5.46 11.16
CA GLU A 99 20.25 5.63 12.59
C GLU A 99 19.97 4.31 13.31
N HIS A 100 20.89 3.83 14.14
CA HIS A 100 20.70 2.61 14.94
C HIS A 100 20.18 1.41 14.10
N ASN A 101 20.78 1.18 12.92
CA ASN A 101 20.38 0.11 11.99
C ASN A 101 18.94 0.24 11.44
N ARG A 102 18.34 1.44 11.55
CA ARG A 102 17.03 1.76 11.01
C ARG A 102 17.16 2.82 9.91
N PRO A 103 16.60 2.56 8.71
CA PRO A 103 16.52 3.56 7.66
C PRO A 103 15.37 4.52 7.95
N TRP A 104 15.65 5.81 7.85
CA TRP A 104 14.71 6.91 7.87
C TRP A 104 14.65 7.51 6.47
N VAL A 105 13.45 7.56 5.90
CA VAL A 105 13.25 7.97 4.51
C VAL A 105 12.47 9.29 4.51
N SER A 106 12.98 10.29 3.82
CA SER A 106 12.31 11.58 3.64
C SER A 106 12.26 11.98 2.15
N ILE A 107 11.31 12.82 1.77
CA ILE A 107 11.18 13.33 0.40
C ILE A 107 11.72 14.77 0.40
N LYS A 108 12.80 15.04 -0.35
CA LYS A 108 13.52 16.32 -0.32
C LYS A 108 12.64 17.51 -0.74
N ASN A 109 11.72 17.27 -1.67
CA ASN A 109 10.76 18.27 -2.16
C ASN A 109 9.36 18.12 -1.56
N SER A 110 9.25 17.81 -0.26
CA SER A 110 7.95 17.91 0.43
C SER A 110 7.53 19.37 0.58
N PRO A 111 6.42 19.84 -0.04
CA PRO A 111 5.94 21.21 0.16
C PRO A 111 5.66 21.54 1.64
N THR A 112 5.38 20.50 2.44
CA THR A 112 5.05 20.58 3.86
C THR A 112 6.24 20.91 4.76
N LEU A 113 7.48 20.57 4.37
CA LEU A 113 8.67 20.77 5.22
C LEU A 113 9.28 22.16 5.12
N GLN A 114 8.96 22.95 4.08
CA GLN A 114 9.43 24.34 3.97
C GLN A 114 8.76 25.30 4.95
N ARG A 115 7.68 24.86 5.62
CA ARG A 115 6.83 25.72 6.46
C ARG A 115 7.10 25.60 7.97
N ILE A 116 7.94 24.65 8.39
CA ILE A 116 8.28 24.42 9.81
C ILE A 116 9.58 25.15 10.21
N GLY A 117 10.27 25.80 9.26
CA GLY A 117 11.57 26.45 9.45
C GLY A 117 11.58 27.98 9.38
N LYS A 118 10.48 28.67 9.77
CA LYS A 118 10.49 30.12 10.00
C LYS A 118 9.88 30.46 11.35
#